data_AF-A0AAD4BVZ1-F1
#
_entry.id   AF-A0AAD4BVZ1-F1
#
_cell.length_a   1.000
_cell.length_b   1.000
_cell.length_c   1.000
_cell.angle_alpha   90.00
_cell.angle_beta   90.00
_cell.angle_gamma   90.00
#
_symmetry.space_group_name_H-M   'P 1'
#
loop_
_entity.id
_entity.type
_entity.pdbx_description
1 polymer ?
#
loop_
_entity_poly.entity_id
_entity_poly.type
_entity_poly.pdbx_seq_one_letter_code
_entity_poly.pdbx_strand_id
1 'polypeptide(L)'
;MLMFTQYVLLLTSLLSSVLTLPLVRRDVVDPPITSPTAGTIWHVGQTQTVTWNSTGLPVNQTNPRGMLVLGYLFNNSEHLMLNSPLATNLNYSVGQAQITVPNVPTRSDYIIVLFGDSGNASPEFTIINDASSSSAPPHPHPPLLHPILPSPTAMTTPPATAPATFKSFTITSHIYHPIHLP
;
A
#
# COMPACT_ATOMS: atom_id res chain seq x y z
N MET A 1 42.41 -10.91 73.35
CA MET A 1 41.71 -9.90 72.53
C MET A 1 41.96 -10.07 71.02
N LEU A 2 43.20 -10.29 70.54
CA LEU A 2 43.51 -10.38 69.10
C LEU A 2 42.81 -11.49 68.28
N MET A 3 42.57 -12.66 68.87
CA MET A 3 41.97 -13.81 68.13
C MET A 3 40.49 -13.57 67.81
N PHE A 4 39.76 -12.81 68.64
CA PHE A 4 38.33 -12.56 68.45
C PHE A 4 38.07 -11.58 67.29
N THR A 5 38.96 -10.59 67.11
CA THR A 5 38.91 -9.61 66.02
C THR A 5 39.10 -10.21 64.63
N GLN A 6 39.83 -11.33 64.49
CA GLN A 6 39.98 -12.00 63.20
C GLN A 6 38.67 -12.65 62.71
N TYR A 7 37.89 -13.25 63.63
CA TYR A 7 36.60 -13.84 63.28
C TYR A 7 35.54 -12.79 62.91
N VAL A 8 35.53 -11.63 63.56
CA VAL A 8 34.59 -10.54 63.24
C VAL A 8 34.83 -10.00 61.83
N LEU A 9 36.10 -9.85 61.41
CA LEU A 9 36.46 -9.40 60.06
C LEU A 9 36.18 -10.45 58.98
N LEU A 10 36.33 -11.73 59.29
CA LEU A 10 35.94 -12.83 58.40
C LEU A 10 34.42 -12.90 58.19
N LEU A 11 33.61 -12.61 59.22
CA LEU A 11 32.15 -12.68 59.12
C LEU A 11 31.56 -11.51 58.32
N THR A 12 32.16 -10.32 58.37
CA THR A 12 31.79 -9.20 57.47
C THR A 12 32.20 -9.42 56.02
N SER A 13 33.09 -10.39 55.76
CA SER A 13 33.52 -10.79 54.42
C SER A 13 32.67 -11.92 53.83
N LEU A 14 31.42 -12.12 54.29
CA LEU A 14 30.42 -12.88 53.54
C LEU A 14 29.86 -12.04 52.37
N LEU A 15 30.80 -11.63 51.53
CA LEU A 15 30.74 -11.38 50.10
C LEU A 15 29.35 -11.00 49.58
N SER A 16 29.17 -9.70 49.38
CA SER A 16 28.07 -9.05 48.66
C SER A 16 27.91 -9.60 47.24
N SER A 17 27.39 -10.82 47.14
CA SER A 17 27.21 -11.56 45.91
C SER A 17 25.96 -11.04 45.23
N VAL A 18 26.09 -9.86 44.63
CA VAL A 18 25.06 -9.32 43.74
C VAL A 18 24.92 -10.28 42.58
N LEU A 19 23.89 -11.12 42.61
CA LEU A 19 23.50 -11.94 41.46
C LEU A 19 23.01 -10.97 40.37
N THR A 20 23.94 -10.50 39.56
CA THR A 20 23.62 -9.87 38.27
C THR A 20 23.12 -10.97 37.36
N LEU A 21 21.84 -11.33 37.47
CA LEU A 21 21.18 -12.05 36.39
C LEU A 21 21.40 -11.21 35.12
N PRO A 22 21.91 -11.79 34.02
CA PRO A 22 21.95 -11.06 32.77
C PRO A 22 20.51 -10.67 32.43
N LEU A 23 20.23 -9.36 32.40
CA LEU A 23 18.97 -8.88 31.88
C LEU A 23 18.87 -9.40 30.45
N VAL A 24 17.94 -10.33 30.21
CA VAL A 24 17.56 -10.71 28.85
C VAL A 24 17.12 -9.41 28.20
N ARG A 25 17.97 -8.89 27.29
CA ARG A 25 17.73 -7.64 26.58
C ARG A 25 16.33 -7.71 26.02
N ARG A 26 15.45 -6.80 26.45
CA ARG A 26 14.13 -6.70 25.84
C ARG A 26 14.36 -6.43 24.36
N ASP A 27 13.91 -7.39 23.58
CA ASP A 27 14.19 -7.47 22.17
C ASP A 27 13.34 -6.42 21.47
N VAL A 28 14.01 -5.40 20.93
CA VAL A 28 13.42 -4.30 20.18
C VAL A 28 13.85 -4.50 18.73
N VAL A 29 12.94 -5.07 17.94
CA VAL A 29 13.02 -5.37 16.52
C VAL A 29 12.45 -4.19 15.74
N ASP A 30 13.35 -3.32 15.29
CA ASP A 30 13.02 -2.22 14.39
C ASP A 30 13.83 -2.33 13.07
N PRO A 31 13.38 -3.18 12.11
CA PRO A 31 14.09 -3.43 10.87
C PRO A 31 13.72 -2.41 9.77
N PRO A 32 14.65 -1.57 9.28
CA PRO A 32 14.32 -0.45 8.41
C PRO A 32 13.85 -0.87 7.02
N ILE A 33 12.79 -0.24 6.54
CA ILE A 33 12.26 -0.45 5.19
C ILE A 33 13.28 0.02 4.16
N THR A 34 13.58 -0.85 3.21
CA THR A 34 14.50 -0.62 2.09
C THR A 34 13.79 -0.51 0.73
N SER A 35 12.51 -0.91 0.66
CA SER A 35 11.61 -0.67 -0.48
C SER A 35 10.16 -0.58 0.01
N PRO A 36 9.37 0.43 -0.39
CA PRO A 36 9.66 1.46 -1.38
C PRO A 36 10.72 2.48 -0.92
N THR A 37 11.37 3.11 -1.91
CA THR A 37 12.33 4.21 -1.71
C THR A 37 11.74 5.53 -2.21
N ALA A 38 12.37 6.66 -1.85
CA ALA A 38 11.93 7.98 -2.29
C ALA A 38 11.78 8.05 -3.83
N GLY A 39 10.61 8.50 -4.30
CA GLY A 39 10.30 8.56 -5.74
C GLY A 39 9.89 7.23 -6.38
N THR A 40 9.70 6.16 -5.61
CA THR A 40 9.05 4.93 -6.11
C THR A 40 7.63 5.24 -6.57
N ILE A 41 7.20 4.65 -7.69
CA ILE A 41 5.84 4.80 -8.23
C ILE A 41 5.17 3.43 -8.30
N TRP A 42 4.01 3.30 -7.66
CA TRP A 42 3.16 2.12 -7.71
C TRP A 42 1.82 2.46 -8.37
N HIS A 43 1.20 1.47 -9.03
CA HIS A 43 -0.16 1.60 -9.56
C HIS A 43 -1.12 0.73 -8.74
N VAL A 44 -2.33 1.22 -8.52
CA VAL A 44 -3.40 0.48 -7.83
C VAL A 44 -3.64 -0.89 -8.46
N GLY A 45 -3.84 -1.91 -7.63
CA GLY A 45 -4.08 -3.29 -8.06
C GLY A 45 -2.84 -4.09 -8.47
N GLN A 46 -1.66 -3.46 -8.61
CA GLN A 46 -0.42 -4.19 -8.85
C GLN A 46 0.02 -4.98 -7.61
N THR A 47 0.72 -6.10 -7.83
CA THR A 47 1.48 -6.76 -6.76
C THR A 47 2.85 -6.11 -6.63
N GLN A 48 3.20 -5.67 -5.43
CA GLN A 48 4.47 -5.01 -5.13
C GLN A 48 5.20 -5.73 -4.00
N THR A 49 6.53 -5.65 -4.00
CA THR A 49 7.36 -6.24 -2.94
C THR A 49 7.91 -5.14 -2.04
N VAL A 50 7.46 -5.15 -0.78
CA VAL A 50 8.05 -4.36 0.31
C VAL A 50 9.25 -5.13 0.84
N THR A 51 10.37 -4.45 1.07
CA THR A 51 11.58 -5.06 1.64
C THR A 51 12.07 -4.26 2.83
N TRP A 52 12.72 -4.93 3.78
CA TRP A 52 13.31 -4.33 4.96
C TRP A 52 14.61 -5.07 5.35
N ASN A 53 15.49 -4.37 6.06
CA ASN A 53 16.75 -4.95 6.50
C ASN A 53 16.54 -5.88 7.71
N SER A 54 16.68 -7.19 7.50
CA SER A 54 16.61 -8.22 8.54
C SER A 54 17.98 -8.57 9.17
N THR A 55 19.06 -7.89 8.81
CA THR A 55 20.39 -8.14 9.40
C THR A 55 20.50 -7.62 10.82
N GLY A 56 21.26 -8.30 11.67
CA GLY A 56 21.42 -7.94 13.08
C GLY A 56 20.20 -8.24 13.95
N LEU A 57 19.12 -8.81 13.39
CA LEU A 57 17.96 -9.25 14.17
C LEU A 57 18.38 -10.33 15.19
N PRO A 58 18.14 -10.12 16.49
CA PRO A 58 18.42 -11.11 17.52
C PRO A 58 17.62 -12.41 17.36
N VAL A 59 18.18 -13.50 17.90
CA VAL A 59 17.70 -14.87 17.66
C VAL A 59 16.51 -15.31 18.53
N ASN A 60 16.18 -14.56 19.60
CA ASN A 60 15.15 -14.92 20.57
C ASN A 60 14.10 -13.81 20.72
N GLN A 61 13.56 -13.35 19.59
CA GLN A 61 12.53 -12.33 19.52
C GLN A 61 11.29 -12.75 20.33
N THR A 62 10.90 -11.90 21.28
CA THR A 62 9.65 -12.10 22.04
C THR A 62 8.42 -11.90 21.15
N ASN A 63 8.53 -11.01 20.16
CA ASN A 63 7.48 -10.72 19.17
C ASN A 63 8.07 -10.79 17.74
N PRO A 64 8.32 -11.98 17.16
CA PRO A 64 8.93 -12.13 15.83
C PRO A 64 7.98 -11.78 14.67
N ARG A 65 6.79 -11.23 14.97
CA ARG A 65 5.69 -11.03 14.01
C ARG A 65 5.27 -9.58 13.91
N GLY A 66 5.02 -9.15 12.68
CA GLY A 66 4.66 -7.78 12.33
C GLY A 66 3.58 -7.65 11.28
N MET A 67 3.35 -6.41 10.88
CA MET A 67 2.26 -6.00 10.00
C MET A 67 2.72 -4.80 9.15
N LEU A 68 2.35 -4.77 7.86
CA LEU A 68 2.56 -3.60 7.01
C LEU A 68 1.28 -2.77 6.95
N VAL A 69 1.40 -1.47 7.20
CA VAL A 69 0.30 -0.51 7.13
C VAL A 69 0.64 0.57 6.13
N LEU A 70 -0.30 0.89 5.24
CA LEU A 70 -0.20 2.07 4.38
C LEU A 70 -0.65 3.32 5.15
N GLY A 71 0.02 4.44 4.94
CA GLY A 71 -0.43 5.75 5.37
C GLY A 71 0.03 6.83 4.41
N TYR A 72 -0.22 8.08 4.75
CA TYR A 72 0.36 9.24 4.04
C TYR A 72 0.74 10.34 5.03
N LEU A 73 1.67 11.19 4.64
CA LEU A 73 2.08 12.36 5.41
C LEU A 73 1.23 13.58 5.01
N PHE A 74 0.69 14.29 6.00
CA PHE A 74 -0.03 15.54 5.77
C PHE A 74 0.15 16.46 6.99
N ASN A 75 0.51 17.73 6.76
CA ASN A 75 0.79 18.70 7.84
C ASN A 75 1.69 18.13 8.95
N ASN A 76 2.81 17.49 8.57
CA ASN A 76 3.77 16.83 9.47
C ASN A 76 3.16 15.74 10.39
N SER A 77 2.01 15.18 10.02
CA SER A 77 1.31 14.11 10.75
C SER A 77 1.15 12.86 9.88
N GLU A 78 1.22 11.68 10.49
CA GLU A 78 1.03 10.39 9.81
C GLU A 78 -0.44 9.97 9.81
N HIS A 79 -1.00 9.74 8.62
CA HIS A 79 -2.39 9.31 8.43
C HIS A 79 -2.43 7.81 8.11
N LEU A 80 -2.20 6.97 9.12
CA LEU A 80 -2.07 5.51 8.96
C LEU A 80 -3.42 4.79 8.82
N MET A 81 -3.55 3.91 7.82
CA MET A 81 -4.75 3.13 7.51
C MET A 81 -4.84 1.84 8.36
N LEU A 82 -4.75 1.99 9.68
CA LEU A 82 -4.64 0.88 10.64
C LEU A 82 -5.77 -0.18 10.54
N ASN A 83 -6.96 0.20 10.08
CA ASN A 83 -8.11 -0.69 9.93
C ASN A 83 -8.01 -1.62 8.70
N SER A 84 -7.07 -1.38 7.79
CA SER A 84 -6.87 -2.17 6.57
C SER A 84 -5.37 -2.32 6.28
N PRO A 85 -4.65 -3.13 7.07
CA PRO A 85 -3.23 -3.40 6.85
C PRO A 85 -3.00 -4.11 5.51
N LEU A 86 -1.87 -3.81 4.87
CA LEU A 86 -1.45 -4.42 3.61
C LEU A 86 -1.10 -5.90 3.76
N ALA A 87 -0.51 -6.27 4.91
CA ALA A 87 -0.22 -7.65 5.28
C ALA A 87 -0.04 -7.78 6.80
N THR A 88 -0.33 -8.95 7.36
CA THR A 88 -0.21 -9.27 8.79
C THR A 88 0.56 -10.59 9.00
N ASN A 89 0.95 -10.87 10.25
CA ASN A 89 1.70 -12.08 10.63
C ASN A 89 3.05 -12.27 9.89
N LEU A 90 3.63 -11.16 9.41
CA LEU A 90 4.90 -11.12 8.72
C LEU A 90 6.03 -11.54 9.67
N ASN A 91 7.00 -12.31 9.20
CA ASN A 91 8.19 -12.65 9.98
C ASN A 91 9.34 -11.72 9.59
N TYR A 92 9.85 -10.92 10.54
CA TYR A 92 10.90 -9.94 10.25
C TYR A 92 12.16 -10.56 9.66
N SER A 93 12.50 -11.80 10.02
CA SER A 93 13.69 -12.49 9.50
C SER A 93 13.61 -12.81 7.99
N VAL A 94 12.42 -12.70 7.37
CA VAL A 94 12.24 -12.90 5.92
C VAL A 94 12.75 -11.72 5.10
N GLY A 95 12.78 -10.51 5.66
CA GLY A 95 13.27 -9.30 4.97
C GLY A 95 12.35 -8.74 3.87
N GLN A 96 11.21 -9.38 3.57
CA GLN A 96 10.30 -8.94 2.52
C GLN A 96 8.87 -9.49 2.65
N ALA A 97 7.92 -8.81 2.00
CA ALA A 97 6.54 -9.26 1.80
C ALA A 97 6.00 -8.79 0.44
N GLN A 98 5.21 -9.63 -0.23
CA GLN A 98 4.39 -9.22 -1.37
C GLN A 98 3.03 -8.71 -0.87
N ILE A 99 2.59 -7.59 -1.42
CA ILE A 99 1.29 -6.96 -1.14
C ILE A 99 0.58 -6.61 -2.46
N THR A 100 -0.75 -6.53 -2.44
CA THR A 100 -1.52 -5.88 -3.52
C THR A 100 -1.71 -4.41 -3.17
N VAL A 101 -1.41 -3.50 -4.09
CA VAL A 101 -1.59 -2.06 -3.88
C VAL A 101 -3.10 -1.75 -3.77
N PRO A 102 -3.58 -1.21 -2.62
CA PRO A 102 -5.00 -1.02 -2.39
C PRO A 102 -5.58 0.12 -3.26
N ASN A 103 -6.90 0.11 -3.45
CA ASN A 103 -7.60 1.18 -4.18
C ASN A 103 -7.68 2.47 -3.35
N VAL A 104 -6.66 3.32 -3.49
CA VAL A 104 -6.53 4.62 -2.82
C VAL A 104 -6.40 5.75 -3.84
N PRO A 105 -6.69 7.03 -3.50
CA PRO A 105 -6.52 8.15 -4.43
C PRO A 105 -5.07 8.34 -4.87
N THR A 106 -4.85 8.92 -6.05
CA THR A 106 -3.50 9.31 -6.50
C THR A 106 -2.87 10.34 -5.55
N ARG A 107 -1.72 10.02 -4.96
CA ARG A 107 -0.90 10.95 -4.15
C ARG A 107 0.59 10.57 -4.21
N SER A 108 1.45 11.51 -3.87
CA SER A 108 2.93 11.38 -3.85
C SER A 108 3.54 11.35 -2.45
N ASP A 109 2.71 11.38 -1.40
CA ASP A 109 3.05 11.51 0.02
C ASP A 109 2.72 10.22 0.81
N TYR A 110 2.59 9.07 0.12
CA TYR A 110 2.34 7.78 0.78
C TYR A 110 3.59 7.29 1.50
N ILE A 111 3.38 6.67 2.66
CA ILE A 111 4.39 5.96 3.45
C ILE A 111 3.86 4.57 3.79
N ILE A 112 4.77 3.63 3.99
CA ILE A 112 4.46 2.33 4.57
C ILE A 112 5.16 2.21 5.91
N VAL A 113 4.45 1.76 6.93
CA VAL A 113 5.00 1.49 8.25
C VAL A 113 5.02 -0.01 8.49
N LEU A 114 6.19 -0.54 8.86
CA LEU A 114 6.35 -1.90 9.36
C LEU A 114 6.11 -1.88 10.87
N PHE A 115 4.90 -2.26 11.26
CA PHE A 115 4.50 -2.36 12.65
C PHE A 115 5.15 -3.57 13.33
N GLY A 116 5.81 -3.26 14.44
CA GLY A 116 6.46 -4.16 15.38
C GLY A 116 6.57 -3.48 16.73
N ASP A 117 7.74 -3.56 17.37
CA ASP A 117 7.95 -2.96 18.69
C ASP A 117 8.44 -1.50 18.70
N SER A 118 8.78 -0.88 17.55
CA SER A 118 8.23 0.43 17.10
C SER A 118 8.92 1.06 15.87
N GLY A 119 8.14 1.40 14.84
CA GLY A 119 8.28 2.73 14.21
C GLY A 119 8.91 2.87 12.82
N ASN A 120 9.24 1.79 12.10
CA ASN A 120 9.90 1.93 10.79
C ASN A 120 8.95 2.33 9.63
N ALA A 121 8.88 3.64 9.36
CA ALA A 121 8.27 4.22 8.17
C ALA A 121 9.23 4.24 6.97
N SER A 122 8.70 4.02 5.77
CA SER A 122 9.41 4.25 4.50
C SER A 122 9.57 5.76 4.22
N PRO A 123 10.48 6.14 3.31
CA PRO A 123 10.39 7.43 2.62
C PRO A 123 9.04 7.59 1.90
N GLU A 124 8.70 8.83 1.55
CA GLU A 124 7.53 9.15 0.73
C GLU A 124 7.63 8.54 -0.69
N PHE A 125 6.54 7.94 -1.15
CA PHE A 125 6.42 7.38 -2.49
C PHE A 125 5.04 7.67 -3.10
N THR A 126 4.92 7.42 -4.41
CA THR A 126 3.70 7.72 -5.16
C THR A 126 2.88 6.47 -5.40
N ILE A 127 1.57 6.57 -5.18
CA ILE A 127 0.58 5.62 -5.71
C ILE A 127 -0.26 6.35 -6.74
N ILE A 128 -0.34 5.79 -7.95
CA ILE A 128 -1.19 6.26 -9.05
C ILE A 128 -2.43 5.38 -9.13
N ASN A 129 -3.58 6.03 -9.22
CA ASN A 129 -4.86 5.40 -9.47
C ASN A 129 -5.43 5.91 -10.81
N ASP A 130 -5.15 5.16 -11.88
CA ASP A 130 -5.57 5.51 -13.25
C ASP A 130 -7.10 5.61 -13.41
N ALA A 131 -7.87 4.93 -12.56
CA ALA A 131 -9.33 5.03 -12.49
C ALA A 131 -9.81 6.32 -11.79
N SER A 132 -9.00 6.94 -10.92
CA SER A 132 -9.31 8.24 -10.32
C SER A 132 -9.15 9.39 -11.31
N SER A 133 -8.15 9.32 -12.20
CA SER A 133 -7.90 10.31 -13.26
C SER A 133 -8.92 10.30 -14.41
N SER A 134 -9.74 9.26 -14.53
CA SER A 134 -10.74 9.09 -15.61
C SER A 134 -12.17 9.47 -15.20
N SER A 135 -12.34 10.02 -14.00
CA SER A 135 -13.65 10.41 -13.43
C SER A 135 -14.16 11.81 -13.84
N ALA A 136 -13.52 12.48 -14.81
CA ALA A 136 -14.07 13.67 -15.44
C ALA A 136 -15.16 13.25 -16.44
N PRO A 137 -16.46 13.53 -16.20
CA PRO A 137 -17.49 13.20 -17.17
C PRO A 137 -17.33 14.11 -18.39
N PRO A 138 -17.43 13.59 -19.63
CA PRO A 138 -17.86 14.46 -20.71
C PRO A 138 -19.28 14.91 -20.35
N HIS A 139 -19.46 16.18 -20.00
CA HIS A 139 -20.79 16.79 -19.95
C HIS A 139 -21.25 17.00 -21.40
N PRO A 140 -22.19 16.21 -21.95
CA PRO A 140 -23.08 16.77 -22.95
C PRO A 140 -23.89 17.85 -22.22
N HIS A 141 -23.62 19.11 -22.51
CA HIS A 141 -24.59 20.15 -22.19
C HIS A 141 -25.88 19.82 -22.96
N PRO A 142 -27.01 19.50 -22.31
CA PRO A 142 -28.26 19.44 -23.03
C PRO A 142 -28.56 20.85 -23.53
N PRO A 143 -28.94 21.04 -24.81
CA PRO A 143 -29.44 22.34 -25.24
C PRO A 143 -30.70 22.67 -24.45
N LEU A 144 -30.71 23.83 -23.78
CA LEU A 144 -31.86 24.36 -23.06
C LEU A 144 -33.01 24.62 -24.04
N LEU A 145 -33.93 23.66 -24.14
CA LEU A 145 -35.19 23.81 -24.86
C LEU A 145 -36.12 24.71 -24.04
N HIS A 146 -36.04 26.02 -24.29
CA HIS A 146 -37.03 26.98 -23.81
C HIS A 146 -38.41 26.63 -24.38
N PRO A 147 -39.49 26.61 -23.57
CA PRO A 147 -40.85 26.40 -24.09
C PRO A 147 -41.29 27.61 -24.91
N ILE A 148 -41.42 27.43 -26.23
CA ILE A 148 -42.02 28.45 -27.11
C ILE A 148 -43.53 28.24 -27.15
N LEU A 149 -44.27 29.28 -26.77
CA LEU A 149 -45.72 29.36 -26.82
C LEU A 149 -46.22 29.26 -28.28
N PRO A 150 -47.28 28.49 -28.59
CA PRO A 150 -47.81 28.42 -29.94
C PRO A 150 -48.64 29.67 -30.29
N SER A 151 -48.49 30.14 -31.52
CA SER A 151 -49.50 30.97 -32.20
C SER A 151 -49.58 30.55 -33.68
N PRO A 152 -50.76 30.60 -34.31
CA PRO A 152 -51.04 29.77 -35.48
C PRO A 152 -50.90 30.48 -36.84
N THR A 153 -51.00 29.66 -37.90
CA THR A 153 -51.41 30.02 -39.28
C THR A 153 -50.30 30.38 -40.27
N ALA A 154 -49.97 29.43 -41.17
CA ALA A 154 -50.24 29.56 -42.61
C ALA A 154 -49.97 28.23 -43.34
N MET A 155 -50.79 27.92 -44.35
CA MET A 155 -50.64 26.76 -45.26
C MET A 155 -49.72 27.13 -46.44
N THR A 156 -48.95 26.15 -46.96
CA THR A 156 -48.95 25.80 -48.42
C THR A 156 -48.07 24.56 -48.74
N THR A 157 -48.74 23.49 -49.17
CA THR A 157 -48.43 22.46 -50.22
C THR A 157 -46.98 21.99 -50.60
N PRO A 158 -46.79 20.68 -50.90
CA PRO A 158 -45.52 20.03 -51.33
C PRO A 158 -45.42 19.84 -52.88
N PRO A 159 -44.39 19.18 -53.49
CA PRO A 159 -44.30 17.69 -53.60
C PRO A 159 -42.89 17.02 -53.82
N ALA A 160 -42.88 15.68 -54.02
CA ALA A 160 -41.86 14.79 -54.67
C ALA A 160 -40.60 14.36 -53.86
N THR A 161 -40.28 13.07 -53.58
CA THR A 161 -39.90 11.88 -54.43
C THR A 161 -38.38 11.86 -54.76
N ALA A 162 -37.55 10.80 -54.61
CA ALA A 162 -37.72 9.32 -54.41
C ALA A 162 -36.57 8.68 -53.52
N PRO A 163 -36.50 7.34 -53.28
CA PRO A 163 -35.55 6.69 -52.35
C PRO A 163 -34.36 5.93 -52.98
N ALA A 164 -33.30 5.66 -52.21
CA ALA A 164 -32.28 4.61 -52.45
C ALA A 164 -31.61 4.16 -51.13
N THR A 165 -31.82 2.94 -50.63
CA THR A 165 -31.07 1.69 -50.92
C THR A 165 -29.92 1.42 -49.93
N PHE A 166 -30.17 0.52 -48.97
CA PHE A 166 -29.14 -0.10 -48.13
C PHE A 166 -28.21 -1.00 -48.96
N LYS A 167 -26.92 -1.03 -48.60
CA LYS A 167 -25.97 -2.07 -49.04
C LYS A 167 -25.36 -2.76 -47.83
N SER A 168 -25.73 -4.02 -47.61
CA SER A 168 -25.06 -4.91 -46.67
C SER A 168 -23.68 -5.31 -47.21
N PHE A 169 -22.69 -5.38 -46.32
CA PHE A 169 -21.43 -6.07 -46.59
C PHE A 169 -21.23 -7.19 -45.57
N THR A 170 -21.00 -8.39 -46.10
CA THR A 170 -20.60 -9.62 -45.39
C THR A 170 -19.26 -10.06 -45.99
N ILE A 171 -18.53 -10.97 -45.32
CA ILE A 171 -17.27 -11.69 -45.71
C ILE A 171 -16.06 -11.20 -44.89
N THR A 172 -15.20 -12.04 -44.29
CA THR A 172 -15.27 -13.49 -43.96
C THR A 172 -14.27 -13.81 -42.84
N SER A 173 -14.58 -14.81 -42.01
CA SER A 173 -13.67 -15.35 -40.98
C SER A 173 -12.54 -16.17 -41.61
N HIS A 174 -11.27 -15.83 -41.30
CA HIS A 174 -10.11 -16.68 -41.62
C HIS A 174 -9.71 -17.55 -40.42
N ILE A 175 -9.72 -18.87 -40.64
CA ILE A 175 -9.30 -19.89 -39.68
C ILE A 175 -7.78 -20.08 -39.76
N TYR A 176 -7.11 -20.22 -38.62
CA TYR A 176 -5.67 -20.47 -38.52
C TYR A 176 -5.40 -21.96 -38.29
N HIS A 177 -4.50 -22.57 -39.09
CA HIS A 177 -4.03 -23.93 -38.87
C HIS A 177 -2.78 -23.93 -37.95
N PRO A 178 -2.64 -24.87 -37.00
CA PRO A 178 -1.40 -25.09 -36.27
C PRO A 178 -0.42 -25.96 -37.09
N ILE A 179 0.88 -25.64 -36.98
CA ILE A 179 1.97 -26.37 -37.64
C ILE A 179 2.53 -27.40 -36.64
N HIS A 180 2.77 -28.63 -37.09
CA HIS A 180 3.51 -29.66 -36.35
C HIS A 180 4.92 -29.79 -36.94
N LEU A 181 5.95 -29.91 -36.10
CA LEU A 181 7.34 -30.19 -36.50
C LEU A 181 7.77 -31.57 -35.95
N PRO A 182 8.79 -32.19 -36.57
CA PRO A 182 9.06 -33.64 -36.45
C PRO A 182 9.77 -34.06 -35.16
#